data_AF-A0A946YHY0-F1
#
_entry.id   AF-A0A946YHY0-F1
#
_cell.length_a   1.000
_cell.length_b   1.000
_cell.length_c   1.000
_cell.angle_alpha   90.00
_cell.angle_beta   90.00
_cell.angle_gamma   90.00
#
_symmetry.space_group_name_H-M   'P 1'
#
loop_
_entity.id
_entity.type
_entity.pdbx_description
1 polymer ?
#
loop_
_entity_poly.entity_id
_entity_poly.type
_entity_poly.pdbx_seq_one_letter_code
_entity_poly.pdbx_strand_id
1 'polypeptide(L)'
;MWIPYIINLIMVRGLVDAVGYPDDPKPLSDWASRMKAAHANAVENLVVFAALVLVVEVAELNNGITATACAIYFWARLVHLAVYTFGIPWARTLSFAVAFGCQLTLALQIIM
;
A
#
# COMPACT_ATOMS: atom_id res chain seq x y z
N MET A 1 1.10 -9.08 -1.40
CA MET A 1 -0.19 -8.37 -1.63
C MET A 1 -0.91 -8.86 -2.88
N TRP A 2 -0.22 -9.19 -3.98
CA TRP A 2 -0.88 -9.54 -5.25
C TRP A 2 -1.50 -10.94 -5.31
N ILE A 3 -0.93 -11.89 -4.56
CA ILE A 3 -1.28 -13.31 -4.63
C ILE A 3 -2.80 -13.54 -4.48
N PRO A 4 -3.52 -12.98 -3.48
CA PRO A 4 -4.92 -13.34 -3.28
C PRO A 4 -5.85 -12.90 -4.42
N TYR A 5 -5.69 -11.70 -4.98
CA TYR A 5 -6.53 -11.28 -6.11
C TYR A 5 -6.13 -11.96 -7.42
N ILE A 6 -4.90 -12.45 -7.56
CA ILE A 6 -4.50 -13.30 -8.69
C ILE A 6 -5.11 -14.70 -8.57
N ILE A 7 -5.19 -15.26 -7.36
CA ILE A 7 -5.94 -16.49 -7.12
C ILE A 7 -7.41 -16.28 -7.48
N ASN A 8 -8.02 -15.16 -7.08
CA ASN A 8 -9.39 -14.83 -7.48
C ASN A 8 -9.54 -14.69 -9.01
N LEU A 9 -8.58 -14.05 -9.68
CA LEU A 9 -8.53 -13.95 -11.14
C LEU A 9 -8.57 -15.33 -11.80
N ILE A 10 -7.73 -16.26 -11.36
CA ILE A 10 -7.68 -17.63 -11.88
C ILE A 10 -8.98 -18.39 -11.57
N MET A 11 -9.52 -18.25 -10.36
CA MET A 11 -10.76 -18.92 -9.96
C MET A 11 -11.99 -18.41 -10.74
N VAL A 12 -12.07 -17.11 -11.03
CA VAL A 12 -13.23 -16.49 -11.68
C VAL A 12 -13.17 -16.61 -13.20
N ARG A 13 -11.99 -16.40 -13.80
CA ARG A 13 -11.80 -16.35 -15.25
C ARG A 13 -11.25 -17.66 -15.83
N GLY A 14 -10.67 -18.52 -14.99
CA GLY A 14 -9.90 -19.67 -15.46
C GLY A 14 -8.45 -19.29 -15.79
N LEU A 15 -7.58 -20.30 -15.88
CA LEU A 15 -6.15 -20.09 -16.09
C LEU A 15 -5.83 -19.43 -17.43
N VAL A 16 -6.50 -19.83 -18.51
CA VAL A 16 -6.26 -19.34 -19.87
C VAL A 16 -6.53 -17.83 -19.96
N ASP A 17 -7.68 -17.39 -19.45
CA ASP A 17 -8.04 -15.96 -19.44
C ASP A 17 -7.23 -15.15 -18.43
N ALA A 18 -6.73 -15.78 -17.36
CA ALA A 18 -5.88 -15.12 -16.37
C ALA A 18 -4.48 -14.79 -16.91
N VAL A 19 -3.95 -15.61 -17.83
CA VAL A 19 -2.65 -15.36 -18.49
C VAL A 19 -2.80 -14.64 -19.84
N GLY A 20 -4.00 -14.62 -20.40
CA GLY A 20 -4.32 -13.97 -21.66
C GLY A 20 -4.80 -12.51 -21.52
N TYR A 21 -5.35 -12.00 -22.63
CA TYR A 21 -5.94 -10.66 -22.73
C TYR A 21 -7.35 -10.75 -23.33
N PRO A 22 -8.32 -11.34 -22.62
CA PRO A 22 -9.69 -11.45 -23.13
C PRO A 22 -10.32 -10.07 -23.34
N ASP A 23 -11.08 -9.91 -24.43
CA ASP A 23 -11.74 -8.63 -24.76
C ASP A 23 -12.88 -8.28 -23.79
N ASP A 24 -13.60 -9.27 -23.27
CA ASP A 24 -14.68 -9.10 -22.29
C ASP A 24 -14.50 -10.03 -21.07
N PRO A 25 -13.58 -9.69 -20.14
CA PRO A 25 -13.30 -10.53 -19.00
C PRO A 25 -14.40 -10.43 -17.93
N LYS A 26 -14.75 -11.58 -17.34
CA LYS A 26 -15.62 -11.64 -16.16
C LYS A 26 -15.11 -10.73 -15.03
N PRO A 27 -16.00 -9.99 -14.34
CA PRO A 27 -15.61 -9.11 -13.25
C PRO A 27 -15.02 -9.92 -12.08
N LEU A 28 -13.96 -9.39 -11.45
CA LEU A 28 -13.41 -9.96 -10.22
C LEU A 28 -14.41 -9.79 -9.07
N SER A 29 -14.27 -10.59 -8.03
CA SER A 29 -15.03 -10.36 -6.79
C SER A 29 -14.71 -8.97 -6.22
N ASP A 30 -15.69 -8.30 -5.61
CA ASP A 30 -15.53 -6.91 -5.16
C ASP A 30 -14.34 -6.70 -4.22
N TRP A 31 -14.09 -7.65 -3.32
CA TRP A 31 -12.92 -7.60 -2.42
C TRP A 31 -11.60 -7.67 -3.19
N ALA A 32 -11.53 -8.45 -4.27
CA ALA A 32 -10.33 -8.62 -5.08
C ALA A 32 -10.06 -7.36 -5.92
N SER A 33 -11.12 -6.75 -6.47
CA SER A 33 -11.05 -5.43 -7.11
C SER A 33 -10.54 -4.36 -6.16
N ARG A 34 -11.08 -4.29 -4.93
CA ARG A 34 -10.60 -3.35 -3.89
C ARG A 34 -9.16 -3.65 -3.45
N MET A 35 -8.79 -4.92 -3.30
CA MET A 35 -7.43 -5.31 -2.94
C MET A 35 -6.42 -4.93 -4.02
N LYS A 36 -6.78 -5.07 -5.30
CA LYS A 36 -5.95 -4.62 -6.44
C LYS A 36 -5.73 -3.11 -6.39
N ALA A 37 -6.77 -2.33 -6.10
CA ALA A 37 -6.64 -0.88 -5.90
C ALA A 37 -5.79 -0.53 -4.67
N ALA A 38 -5.96 -1.25 -3.56
CA ALA A 38 -5.15 -1.08 -2.35
C ALA A 38 -3.66 -1.42 -2.59
N HIS A 39 -3.39 -2.42 -3.42
CA HIS A 39 -2.04 -2.78 -3.84
C HIS A 39 -1.39 -1.66 -4.67
N ALA A 40 -2.08 -1.15 -5.69
CA ALA A 40 -1.57 -0.03 -6.49
C ALA A 40 -1.25 1.19 -5.60
N ASN A 41 -2.17 1.56 -4.71
CA ASN A 41 -1.95 2.66 -3.77
C ASN A 41 -0.74 2.44 -2.85
N ALA A 42 -0.49 1.20 -2.41
CA ALA A 42 0.69 0.89 -1.60
C ALA A 42 1.99 1.01 -2.40
N VAL A 43 2.00 0.59 -3.66
CA VAL A 43 3.17 0.73 -4.55
C VAL A 43 3.49 2.20 -4.79
N GLU A 44 2.50 3.02 -5.11
CA GLU A 44 2.68 4.47 -5.32
C GLU A 44 3.25 5.17 -4.08
N ASN A 45 2.72 4.85 -2.90
CA ASN A 45 3.19 5.43 -1.64
C ASN A 45 4.57 4.92 -1.21
N LEU A 46 4.91 3.68 -1.57
CA LEU A 46 6.21 3.09 -1.26
C LEU A 46 7.35 3.86 -1.93
N VAL A 47 7.16 4.38 -3.15
CA VAL A 47 8.19 5.17 -3.85
C VAL A 47 8.59 6.39 -3.04
N VAL A 48 7.60 7.14 -2.53
CA VAL A 48 7.84 8.35 -1.71
C VAL A 48 8.48 7.97 -0.37
N PHE A 49 7.93 6.96 0.31
CA PHE A 49 8.46 6.54 1.61
C PHE A 49 9.90 6.01 1.51
N ALA A 50 10.17 5.15 0.53
CA ALA A 50 11.50 4.58 0.33
C ALA A 50 12.54 5.66 0.04
N ALA A 51 12.21 6.64 -0.82
CA ALA A 51 13.10 7.76 -1.10
C ALA A 51 13.44 8.55 0.19
N LEU A 52 12.44 8.87 1.01
CA LEU A 52 12.66 9.60 2.27
C LEU A 52 13.54 8.82 3.25
N VAL A 53 13.26 7.52 3.45
CA VAL A 53 14.04 6.68 4.37
C VAL A 53 15.48 6.51 3.90
N LEU A 54 15.70 6.33 2.58
CA LEU A 54 17.04 6.22 2.02
C LEU A 54 17.83 7.53 2.20
N VAL A 55 17.19 8.69 2.03
CA VAL A 55 17.85 9.99 2.28
C VAL A 55 18.20 10.14 3.76
N VAL A 56 17.27 9.82 4.67
CA VAL A 56 17.54 9.86 6.13
C VAL A 56 18.74 9.00 6.49
N GLU A 57 18.83 7.78 5.96
CA GLU A 57 19.92 6.86 6.28
C GLU A 57 21.25 7.29 5.69
N VAL A 58 21.29 7.68 4.41
CA VAL A 58 22.53 8.11 3.74
C VAL A 58 23.06 9.44 4.29
N ALA A 59 22.17 10.33 4.74
CA ALA A 59 22.55 11.59 5.38
C ALA A 59 22.89 11.43 6.88
N GLU A 60 22.84 10.21 7.42
CA GLU A 60 23.07 9.90 8.84
C GLU A 60 22.13 10.68 9.79
N LEU A 61 20.90 10.97 9.32
CA LEU A 61 19.85 11.66 10.09
C LEU A 61 18.93 10.67 10.83
N ASN A 62 19.27 9.38 10.83
CA ASN A 62 18.48 8.38 11.55
C ASN A 62 18.54 8.61 13.07
N ASN A 63 17.39 8.47 13.70
CA ASN A 63 17.18 8.69 15.13
C ASN A 63 15.89 8.01 15.61
N GLY A 64 15.59 8.08 16.91
CA GLY A 64 14.40 7.45 17.49
C GLY A 64 13.06 7.89 16.87
N ILE A 65 12.96 9.15 16.40
CA ILE A 65 11.77 9.68 15.74
C ILE A 65 11.59 9.03 14.37
N THR A 66 12.64 9.04 13.54
CA THR A 66 12.61 8.43 12.19
C THR A 66 12.32 6.92 12.26
N ALA A 67 12.91 6.20 13.22
CA ALA A 67 12.64 4.78 13.45
C ALA A 67 11.18 4.53 13.85
N THR A 68 10.65 5.33 14.76
CA THR A 68 9.24 5.25 15.19
C THR A 68 8.29 5.58 14.04
N ALA A 69 8.59 6.60 13.24
CA ALA A 69 7.80 6.98 12.07
C ALA A 69 7.76 5.85 11.02
N CYS A 70 8.88 5.17 10.77
CA CYS A 70 8.94 4.01 9.89
C CYS A 70 8.08 2.84 10.39
N ALA A 71 8.13 2.55 11.70
CA ALA A 71 7.30 1.49 12.29
C ALA A 71 5.80 1.81 12.21
N ILE A 72 5.40 3.05 12.54
CA ILE A 72 4.01 3.49 12.44
C ILE A 72 3.55 3.46 10.99
N TYR A 73 4.36 3.94 10.04
CA TYR A 73 4.06 3.88 8.61
C TYR A 73 3.75 2.45 8.17
N PHE A 74 4.61 1.49 8.52
CA PHE A 74 4.41 0.08 8.16
C PHE A 74 3.06 -0.45 8.64
N TRP A 75 2.73 -0.27 9.92
CA TRP A 75 1.47 -0.76 10.48
C TRP A 75 0.26 -0.02 9.92
N ALA A 76 0.35 1.30 9.71
CA ALA A 76 -0.69 2.08 9.08
C ALA A 76 -0.99 1.58 7.66
N ARG A 77 0.05 1.25 6.87
CA ARG A 77 -0.11 0.68 5.52
C ARG A 77 -0.68 -0.74 5.54
N LEU A 78 -0.32 -1.55 6.52
CA LEU A 78 -0.90 -2.89 6.69
C LEU A 78 -2.39 -2.81 7.03
N VAL A 79 -2.76 -1.95 7.97
CA VAL A 79 -4.16 -1.68 8.32
C VAL A 79 -4.91 -1.15 7.10
N HIS A 80 -4.36 -0.17 6.39
CA HIS A 80 -4.95 0.40 5.18
C HIS A 80 -5.28 -0.69 4.13
N LEU A 81 -4.35 -1.61 3.88
CA LEU A 81 -4.58 -2.73 2.97
C LEU A 81 -5.78 -3.59 3.42
N ALA A 82 -5.82 -3.98 4.70
CA ALA A 82 -6.87 -4.83 5.23
C ALA A 82 -8.24 -4.13 5.14
N VAL A 83 -8.35 -2.91 5.69
CA VAL A 83 -9.64 -2.18 5.74
C VAL A 83 -10.15 -1.82 4.35
N TYR A 84 -9.26 -1.50 3.40
CA TYR A 84 -9.67 -1.22 2.03
C TYR A 84 -10.16 -2.50 1.33
N THR A 85 -9.47 -3.64 1.54
CA THR A 85 -9.90 -4.93 0.99
C THR A 85 -11.30 -5.32 1.50
N PHE A 86 -11.56 -5.14 2.80
CA PHE A 86 -12.87 -5.41 3.41
C PHE A 86 -13.93 -4.32 3.16
N GLY A 87 -13.56 -3.18 2.59
CA GLY A 87 -14.51 -2.10 2.27
C GLY A 87 -15.00 -1.33 3.50
N ILE A 88 -14.18 -1.24 4.56
CA ILE A 88 -14.54 -0.52 5.79
C ILE A 88 -14.32 0.99 5.56
N PRO A 89 -15.40 1.80 5.53
CA PRO A 89 -15.29 3.24 5.29
C PRO A 89 -14.61 3.93 6.48
N TRP A 90 -14.05 5.13 6.24
CA TRP A 90 -13.33 5.98 7.21
C TRP A 90 -12.01 5.40 7.74
N ALA A 91 -11.97 4.13 8.14
CA ALA A 91 -10.76 3.45 8.61
C ALA A 91 -9.64 3.46 7.55
N ARG A 92 -10.01 3.31 6.27
CA ARG A 92 -9.08 3.49 5.14
C ARG A 92 -8.47 4.90 5.13
N THR A 93 -9.29 5.93 5.29
CA THR A 93 -8.83 7.32 5.20
C THR A 93 -7.95 7.69 6.40
N LEU A 94 -8.31 7.25 7.60
CA LEU A 94 -7.52 7.49 8.81
C LEU A 94 -6.15 6.79 8.76
N SER A 95 -6.12 5.52 8.35
CA SER A 95 -4.86 4.78 8.20
C SER A 95 -3.97 5.40 7.11
N PHE A 96 -4.56 5.90 6.01
CA PHE A 96 -3.81 6.66 5.01
C PHE A 96 -3.22 7.96 5.58
N ALA A 97 -4.03 8.74 6.32
CA ALA A 97 -3.59 10.01 6.89
C ALA A 97 -2.45 9.83 7.90
N VAL A 98 -2.49 8.78 8.72
CA VAL A 98 -1.39 8.42 9.64
C VAL A 98 -0.11 8.11 8.85
N ALA A 99 -0.20 7.28 7.81
CA ALA A 99 0.97 6.94 6.98
C ALA A 99 1.55 8.18 6.29
N PHE A 100 0.70 9.07 5.77
CA PHE A 100 1.12 10.33 5.17
C PHE A 100 1.79 11.25 6.21
N GLY A 101 1.25 11.32 7.43
CA GLY A 101 1.87 12.03 8.55
C GLY A 101 3.29 11.55 8.85
N CYS A 102 3.53 10.24 8.83
CA CYS A 102 4.88 9.68 8.98
C CYS A 102 5.84 10.11 7.87
N GLN A 103 5.37 10.18 6.62
CA GLN A 103 6.19 10.70 5.51
C GLN A 103 6.52 12.18 5.70
N LEU A 104 5.57 13.00 6.18
CA LEU A 104 5.84 14.39 6.53
C LEU A 104 6.86 14.49 7.67
N THR A 105 6.78 13.63 8.69
CA THR A 105 7.77 13.59 9.76
C THR A 105 9.17 13.29 9.23
N LEU A 106 9.30 12.30 8.34
CA LEU A 106 10.59 11.99 7.70
C LEU A 106 11.11 13.17 6.86
N ALA A 107 10.24 13.79 6.05
CA ALA A 107 10.61 14.96 5.26
C ALA A 107 11.06 16.15 6.14
N LEU A 108 10.39 16.37 7.27
CA LEU A 108 10.77 17.41 8.23
C LEU A 108 12.13 17.14 8.88
N GLN A 109 12.43 15.87 9.21
CA GLN A 109 13.75 15.48 9.74
C GLN A 109 14.89 15.64 8.72
N ILE A 110 14.59 15.69 7.42
CA ILE A 110 15.59 15.93 6.37
C ILE A 110 15.90 17.43 6.25
N ILE A 111 14.92 18.30 6.51
CA ILE A 111 15.02 19.75 6.26
C ILE A 111 15.46 20.54 7.50
N MET A 112 15.17 20.04 8.70
CA MET A 112 15.50 20.69 9.99
C MET A 112 16.68 20.02 10.67
#